data_AF-A0A382DS24-F1
#
_entry.id   AF-A0A382DS24-F1
#
_cell.length_a   1.000
_cell.length_b   1.000
_cell.length_c   1.000
_cell.angle_alpha   90.00
_cell.angle_beta   90.00
_cell.angle_gamma   90.00
#
_symmetry.space_group_name_H-M   'P 1'
#
loop_
_entity.id
_entity.type
_entity.pdbx_description
1 polymer ?
#
loop_
_entity_poly.entity_id
_entity_poly.type
_entity_poly.pdbx_seq_one_letter_code
_entity_poly.pdbx_strand_id
1 'polypeptide(L)' 'VKYHYFICDVFTEQRFGGNQLAVLPDAQKLSDWQMQQIAREFNFSETAFVLPAEAGHTRKVRIFTPTTEIPFA' A
#
# COMPACT_ATOMS: atom_id res chain seq x y z
N VAL A 1 10.53 5.77 13.94
CA VAL A 1 9.38 6.52 13.37
C VAL A 1 8.17 5.61 13.46
N LYS A 2 6.98 6.13 13.79
CA LYS A 2 5.73 5.36 13.77
C LYS A 2 5.05 5.59 12.42
N TYR A 3 4.47 4.54 11.85
CA TYR A 3 3.67 4.61 10.62
C TYR A 3 2.21 4.32 10.95
N HIS A 4 1.31 5.08 10.34
CA HIS A 4 -0.12 4.75 10.32
C HIS A 4 -0.40 3.92 9.06
N TYR A 5 -1.24 2.92 9.22
CA TYR A 5 -1.76 2.14 8.12
C TYR A 5 -3.27 1.96 8.30
N PHE A 6 -3.95 1.75 7.18
CA PHE A 6 -5.35 1.39 7.14
C PHE A 6 -5.49 0.03 6.47
N ILE A 7 -6.41 -0.79 6.98
CA ILE A 7 -6.86 -1.99 6.30
C ILE A 7 -8.23 -1.65 5.71
N CYS A 8 -8.35 -1.78 4.40
CA CYS A 8 -9.55 -1.48 3.64
C CYS A 8 -10.08 -2.77 3.03
N ASP A 9 -11.40 -2.96 3.08
CA ASP A 9 -12.09 -3.98 2.28
C ASP A 9 -12.57 -3.30 0.98
N VAL A 10 -11.95 -3.61 -0.16
CA VAL A 10 -12.29 -3.02 -1.46
C VAL A 10 -13.26 -3.90 -2.25
N PHE A 11 -14.00 -3.30 -3.18
CA PHE A 11 -15.06 -3.94 -3.97
C PHE A 11 -16.25 -4.45 -3.14
N THR A 12 -16.46 -3.88 -1.95
CA THR A 12 -17.55 -4.25 -1.05
C THR A 12 -18.03 -3.02 -0.27
N GLU A 13 -19.29 -3.06 0.18
CA GLU A 13 -19.82 -2.14 1.20
C GLU A 13 -19.95 -2.82 2.58
N GLN A 14 -19.70 -4.13 2.65
CA GLN A 14 -19.78 -4.94 3.87
C GLN A 14 -18.39 -5.15 4.46
N ARG A 15 -18.26 -4.95 5.77
CA ARG A 15 -17.02 -5.25 6.51
C ARG A 15 -16.67 -6.73 6.39
N PHE A 16 -15.38 -7.01 6.22
CA PHE A 16 -14.82 -8.34 6.03
C PHE A 16 -15.32 -9.04 4.75
N GLY A 17 -15.85 -8.28 3.79
CA GLY A 17 -16.13 -8.76 2.43
C GLY A 17 -15.07 -8.28 1.43
N GLY A 18 -15.27 -8.57 0.15
CA GLY A 18 -14.41 -8.06 -0.91
C GLY A 18 -12.95 -8.55 -0.83
N ASN A 19 -12.01 -7.69 -1.22
CA ASN A 19 -10.57 -7.95 -1.15
C ASN A 19 -9.90 -7.02 -0.13
N GLN A 20 -8.97 -7.54 0.67
CA GLN A 20 -8.25 -6.76 1.67
C GLN A 20 -7.09 -5.99 1.03
N LEU A 21 -6.96 -4.72 1.40
CA LEU A 21 -5.86 -3.85 0.99
C LEU A 21 -5.29 -3.13 2.20
N ALA A 22 -3.98 -3.25 2.39
CA ALA A 22 -3.25 -2.41 3.34
C ALA A 22 -2.80 -1.11 2.65
N VAL A 23 -3.04 0.04 3.29
CA VAL A 23 -2.66 1.36 2.77
C VAL A 23 -1.81 2.10 3.78
N LEU A 24 -0.61 2.53 3.38
CA LEU A 24 0.28 3.39 4.15
C LEU A 24 0.26 4.82 3.57
N PRO A 25 -0.41 5.80 4.21
CA PRO A 25 -0.61 7.14 3.65
C PRO A 25 0.66 8.01 3.57
N ASP A 26 1.66 7.75 4.43
CA ASP A 26 2.86 8.58 4.57
C ASP A 26 4.13 7.72 4.48
N ALA A 27 4.42 7.20 3.28
CA ALA A 27 5.47 6.21 3.05
C ALA A 27 6.83 6.79 2.59
N GLN A 28 6.97 8.12 2.51
CA GLN A 28 8.14 8.79 1.89
C GLN A 28 9.51 8.50 2.52
N LYS A 29 9.54 7.97 3.75
CA LYS A 29 10.78 7.62 4.46
C LYS A 29 11.07 6.13 4.45
N LEU A 30 10.22 5.33 3.81
CA LEU A 30 10.45 3.90 3.64
C LEU A 30 11.35 3.67 2.42
N SER A 31 12.33 2.80 2.57
CA SER A 31 13.06 2.25 1.43
C SER A 31 12.23 1.17 0.73
N ASP A 32 12.61 0.85 -0.51
CA ASP A 32 11.99 -0.21 -1.31
C ASP A 32 12.00 -1.56 -0.59
N TRP A 33 13.13 -1.88 0.06
CA TRP A 33 13.24 -3.09 0.89
C TRP A 33 12.24 -3.08 2.05
N GLN A 34 12.07 -1.93 2.73
CA GLN A 34 11.10 -1.81 3.82
C GLN A 34 9.66 -1.93 3.30
N MET A 35 9.33 -1.29 2.18
CA MET A 35 8.01 -1.42 1.55
C MET A 35 7.71 -2.89 1.21
N GLN A 36 8.66 -3.60 0.61
CA GLN A 36 8.52 -5.02 0.28
C GLN A 36 8.37 -5.89 1.54
N GLN A 37 9.13 -5.64 2.61
CA GLN A 37 8.99 -6.38 3.87
C GLN A 37 7.64 -6.12 4.53
N ILE A 38 7.14 -4.88 4.49
CA ILE A 38 5.82 -4.53 5.02
C ILE A 38 4.72 -5.22 4.22
N ALA A 39 4.79 -5.21 2.89
CA ALA A 39 3.82 -5.90 2.04
C ALA A 39 3.81 -7.42 2.32
N ARG A 40 5.00 -8.01 2.51
CA ARG A 40 5.16 -9.41 2.91
C ARG A 40 4.57 -9.70 4.30
N GLU A 41 4.74 -8.78 5.25
CA GLU A 41 4.20 -8.90 6.62
C GLU A 41 2.67 -8.88 6.64
N PHE A 42 2.04 -7.98 5.86
CA PHE A 42 0.57 -7.96 5.74
C PHE A 42 0.03 -9.22 5.05
N ASN A 43 0.76 -9.74 4.06
CA ASN A 43 0.40 -10.95 3.32
C ASN A 43 -1.00 -10.90 2.67
N PHE A 44 -1.44 -9.69 2.30
CA PHE A 44 -2.60 -9.48 1.42
C PHE A 44 -2.17 -9.55 -0.05
N SER A 45 -3.14 -9.54 -0.97
CA SER A 45 -2.88 -9.51 -2.41
C SER A 45 -1.96 -8.33 -2.77
N GLU A 46 -2.25 -7.14 -2.22
CA GLU A 46 -1.45 -5.94 -2.41
C GLU A 46 -1.36 -5.08 -1.13
N THR A 47 -0.33 -4.23 -1.11
CA THR A 47 -0.15 -3.11 -0.18
C THR A 47 0.18 -1.84 -0.98
N ALA A 48 -0.57 -0.76 -0.72
CA ALA A 48 -0.37 0.53 -1.36
C ALA A 48 0.40 1.49 -0.44
N PHE A 49 1.47 2.09 -0.98
CA PHE A 49 2.29 3.09 -0.30
C PHE A 49 2.11 4.43 -0.98
N VAL A 50 1.62 5.42 -0.22
CA VAL A 50 1.38 6.77 -0.72
C VAL A 50 2.60 7.64 -0.45
N LEU A 51 3.07 8.29 -1.49
CA LEU A 51 4.24 9.17 -1.50
C LEU A 51 3.85 10.59 -1.93
N PRO A 52 4.71 11.59 -1.67
CA PRO A 52 4.55 12.93 -2.21
C PRO A 52 4.27 12.94 -3.72
N ALA A 53 3.58 13.99 -4.16
CA ALA A 53 3.28 14.23 -5.56
C ALA A 53 4.54 14.25 -6.45
N GLU A 54 4.41 13.73 -7.67
CA GLU A 54 5.39 13.87 -8.75
C GLU A 54 4.66 14.38 -10.01
N ALA A 55 5.36 15.10 -10.89
CA ALA A 55 4.89 15.51 -12.21
C ALA A 55 3.50 16.20 -12.27
N GLY A 56 3.14 16.97 -11.25
CA GLY A 56 1.86 17.71 -11.21
C GLY A 56 0.65 16.88 -10.78
N HIS A 57 0.83 15.62 -10.37
CA HIS A 57 -0.23 14.80 -9.78
C HIS A 57 -0.46 15.11 -8.30
N THR A 58 -1.55 14.61 -7.72
CA THR A 58 -1.88 14.84 -6.29
C THR A 58 -0.99 14.03 -5.34
N ARG A 59 -0.68 12.78 -5.72
CA ARG A 59 0.14 11.82 -4.97
C ARG A 59 0.77 10.82 -5.93
N LYS A 60 1.88 10.22 -5.52
CA LYS A 60 2.42 9.01 -6.12
C LYS A 60 2.00 7.82 -5.26
N VAL A 61 1.65 6.71 -5.92
CA VAL A 61 1.31 5.46 -5.24
C VAL A 61 2.23 4.38 -5.78
N ARG A 62 2.85 3.62 -4.89
CA ARG A 62 3.57 2.38 -5.22
C ARG A 62 2.80 1.21 -4.68
N ILE A 63 2.78 0.11 -5.44
CA ILE A 63 1.96 -1.06 -5.14
C ILE A 63 2.87 -2.27 -5.07
N PHE A 64 2.80 -2.99 -3.96
CA PHE A 64 3.60 -4.18 -3.72
C PHE A 64 2.68 -5.36 -3.45
N THR A 65 2.92 -6.47 -4.11
CA THR A 65 2.48 -7.78 -3.64
C THR A 65 3.44 -8.28 -2.54
N PRO A 66 3.18 -9.42 -1.88
CA PRO A 66 4.11 -9.98 -0.89
C PRO A 66 5.51 -10.29 -1.44
N THR A 67 5.66 -10.39 -2.77
CA THR A 67 6.90 -10.84 -3.42
C THR A 67 7.56 -9.80 -4.32
N THR A 68 6.82 -8.83 -4.87
CA THR A 68 7.39 -7.84 -5.80
C THR A 68 6.59 -6.53 -5.83
N GLU A 69 7.24 -5.46 -6.28
CA GLU A 69 6.55 -4.27 -6.77
C GLU A 69 5.88 -4.56 -8.11
N ILE A 70 4.70 -3.98 -8.33
CA ILE A 70 3.97 -4.00 -9.60
C ILE A 70 3.61 -2.58 -10.04
N PRO A 71 3.58 -2.30 -11.35
CA PRO A 71 3.34 -0.95 -11.84
C PRO A 71 1.86 -0.52 -11.74
N PHE A 72 0.94 -1.48 -11.64
CA PHE A 72 -0.50 -1.24 -11.63
C PHE A 72 -1.24 -2.48 -11.07
N ALA A 73 -2.39 -2.24 -10.42
CA ALA A 73 -3.33 -3.24 -9.92
C ALA A 73 -4.77 -2.75 -10.14
#